data_AF-A0A3S0BG51-F1
#
_entry.id   AF-A0A3S0BG51-F1
#
_cell.length_a   1.000
_cell.length_b   1.000
_cell.length_c   1.000
_cell.angle_alpha   90.00
_cell.angle_beta   90.00
_cell.angle_gamma   90.00
#
_symmetry.space_group_name_H-M   'P 1'
#
loop_
_entity.id
_entity.type
_entity.pdbx_description
1 polymer ?
#
loop_
_entity_poly.entity_id
_entity_poly.type
_entity_poly.pdbx_seq_one_letter_code
_entity_poly.pdbx_strand_id
1 'polypeptide(L)'
;MKKSFNYKLKFASTSKAEIIDAELAAKYCQAEQLKQLQNIFPQNVNLENNIDLVGITLDVATGDLMNRNYQAISNKTLIKIAKNFLWKPVDIEHDRNKCIGVICNYGFRNISMAGLGMTAISDCSVEPLLTQEQAALSDKPVNLCLAVLLWADMVPELLLEKIVDSNDPESKRFASISASWELFTNNYDIAVSSTINLKDATIYRGEDKNQFEKYLVENKGSGKIGDKFVFSVFSDSEEYMTLPAGIGLVKNPAAYVSGLSIVMSENENTEVEQSEENKTTENDKDISKKQCSSEDLNIKIEKKQEIITKIENNCVNTHIETVMPKINKIQDLNDENIKLVSASDVFSLYEQAVSEANAKYQDEQNKVKALEDAEAKLKTDLESFKDKYASLEAEVAAIKAEQAAKTKQDIYNSRMDDFANSFEIKQEAMSVIASDISALEVSDEAYNAYKNKMKTLLSPKKASVEIKEEVKVETKEEEKKELKKVIASAEIEGAIIPNSQEQENKESLVSKYKKTFNVETLTKK
;
A
#
# COMPACT_ATOMS: atom_id res chain seq x y z
N MET A 1 -5.56 -1.29 59.13
CA MET A 1 -6.65 -2.20 59.56
C MET A 1 -6.97 -3.15 58.41
N LYS A 2 -6.85 -4.47 58.60
CA LYS A 2 -7.21 -5.47 57.59
C LYS A 2 -8.74 -5.51 57.49
N LYS A 3 -9.31 -5.23 56.30
CA LYS A 3 -10.76 -5.41 56.07
C LYS A 3 -11.12 -6.88 56.33
N SER A 4 -11.97 -7.14 57.31
CA SER A 4 -12.55 -8.46 57.52
C SER A 4 -13.70 -8.63 56.53
N PHE A 5 -13.58 -9.62 55.65
CA PHE A 5 -14.71 -10.04 54.81
C PHE A 5 -15.65 -10.91 55.66
N ASN A 6 -16.96 -10.67 55.54
CA ASN A 6 -17.99 -11.38 56.31
C ASN A 6 -18.09 -12.87 55.94
N TYR A 7 -17.63 -13.24 54.74
CA TYR A 7 -17.66 -14.61 54.24
C TYR A 7 -16.25 -15.10 53.94
N LYS A 8 -15.96 -16.35 54.33
CA LYS A 8 -14.69 -17.04 54.05
C LYS A 8 -14.99 -18.25 53.18
N LEU A 9 -14.53 -18.23 51.94
CA LEU A 9 -14.60 -19.39 51.05
C LEU A 9 -13.46 -20.37 51.41
N LYS A 10 -13.78 -21.67 51.52
CA LYS A 10 -12.81 -22.76 51.60
C LYS A 10 -13.01 -23.67 50.41
N PHE A 11 -12.00 -23.81 49.56
CA PHE A 11 -12.00 -24.81 48.50
C PHE A 11 -11.78 -26.20 49.11
N ALA A 12 -12.64 -27.16 48.78
CA ALA A 12 -12.57 -28.53 49.31
C ALA A 12 -11.34 -29.31 48.79
N SER A 13 -10.90 -28.99 47.58
CA SER A 13 -9.64 -29.46 47.00
C SER A 13 -9.23 -28.51 45.87
N THR A 14 -7.94 -28.49 45.55
CA THR A 14 -7.40 -27.84 44.35
C THR A 14 -7.12 -28.94 43.34
N SER A 15 -7.86 -28.97 42.24
CA SER A 15 -7.53 -29.84 41.10
C SER A 15 -6.52 -29.14 40.22
N LYS A 16 -5.37 -29.77 39.96
CA LYS A 16 -4.44 -29.32 38.93
C LYS A 16 -4.70 -30.16 37.69
N ALA A 17 -5.13 -29.52 36.59
CA ALA A 17 -5.03 -30.12 35.27
C ALA A 17 -3.57 -29.94 34.82
N GLU A 18 -2.88 -31.04 34.53
CA GLU A 18 -1.57 -30.99 33.92
C GLU A 18 -1.78 -31.11 32.41
N ILE A 19 -1.46 -30.06 31.65
CA ILE A 19 -1.38 -30.19 30.19
C ILE A 19 -0.09 -30.97 29.92
N ILE A 20 -0.23 -32.25 29.56
CA ILE A 20 0.90 -33.18 29.36
C ILE A 20 1.66 -32.85 28.06
N ASP A 21 1.00 -32.17 27.12
CA ASP A 21 1.56 -31.78 25.82
C ASP A 21 1.91 -30.29 25.78
N ALA A 22 3.20 -30.00 25.76
CA ALA A 22 3.75 -28.65 25.66
C ALA A 22 3.32 -27.90 24.38
N GLU A 23 3.11 -28.62 23.27
CA GLU A 23 2.65 -28.01 22.01
C GLU A 23 1.19 -27.58 22.15
N LEU A 24 0.34 -28.46 22.67
CA LEU A 24 -1.06 -28.15 22.91
C LEU A 24 -1.21 -27.02 23.94
N ALA A 25 -0.41 -27.01 25.01
CA ALA A 25 -0.36 -25.91 25.98
C ALA A 25 -0.05 -24.57 25.31
N ALA A 26 0.91 -24.53 24.39
CA ALA A 26 1.26 -23.32 23.64
C ALA A 26 0.11 -22.86 22.72
N LYS A 27 -0.64 -23.79 22.11
CA LYS A 27 -1.82 -23.45 21.29
C LYS A 27 -2.92 -22.81 22.13
N TYR A 28 -3.24 -23.38 23.30
CA TYR A 28 -4.21 -22.77 24.23
C TYR A 28 -3.76 -21.38 24.69
N CYS A 29 -2.47 -21.23 24.98
CA CYS A 29 -1.85 -19.95 25.32
C CYS A 29 -2.08 -18.89 24.24
N GLN A 30 -1.78 -19.24 22.98
CA GLN A 30 -1.99 -18.36 21.83
C GLN A 30 -3.47 -18.05 21.62
N ALA A 31 -4.36 -19.03 21.76
CA ALA A 31 -5.79 -18.83 21.61
C ALA A 31 -6.32 -17.82 22.63
N GLU A 32 -5.89 -17.89 23.88
CA GLU A 32 -6.29 -16.94 24.91
C GLU A 32 -5.77 -15.52 24.64
N GLN A 33 -4.53 -15.40 24.14
CA GLN A 33 -3.99 -14.12 23.68
C GLN A 33 -4.74 -13.54 22.48
N LEU A 34 -5.19 -14.38 21.54
CA LEU A 34 -6.01 -13.95 20.40
C LEU A 34 -7.42 -13.53 20.83
N LYS A 35 -8.03 -14.24 21.79
CA LYS A 35 -9.36 -13.87 22.32
C LYS A 35 -9.38 -12.48 22.94
N GLN A 36 -8.29 -12.04 23.56
CA GLN A 36 -8.19 -10.69 24.09
C GLN A 36 -8.42 -9.61 23.01
N LEU A 37 -8.08 -9.89 21.76
CA LEU A 37 -8.31 -8.96 20.65
C LEU A 37 -9.79 -8.69 20.42
N GLN A 38 -10.70 -9.58 20.83
CA GLN A 38 -12.15 -9.37 20.74
C GLN A 38 -12.58 -8.08 21.46
N ASN A 39 -11.82 -7.60 22.44
CA ASN A 39 -12.09 -6.33 23.14
C ASN A 39 -12.03 -5.10 22.24
N ILE A 40 -11.38 -5.18 21.07
CA ILE A 40 -11.39 -4.08 20.08
C ILE A 40 -12.61 -4.16 19.17
N PHE A 41 -13.41 -5.23 19.20
CA PHE A 41 -14.56 -5.36 18.33
C PHE A 41 -15.66 -4.33 18.73
N PRO A 42 -16.31 -3.66 17.76
CA PRO A 42 -17.33 -2.67 18.08
C PRO A 42 -18.54 -3.27 18.81
N GLN A 43 -18.78 -2.81 20.04
CA GLN A 43 -19.87 -3.28 20.90
C GLN A 43 -21.28 -2.96 20.35
N ASN A 44 -21.39 -2.01 19.43
CA ASN A 44 -22.65 -1.65 18.78
C ASN A 44 -23.06 -2.61 17.65
N VAL A 45 -22.23 -3.61 17.32
CA VAL A 45 -22.53 -4.59 16.27
C VAL A 45 -23.09 -5.87 16.90
N ASN A 46 -24.38 -6.11 16.69
CA ASN A 46 -25.06 -7.28 17.24
C ASN A 46 -24.94 -8.48 16.28
N LEU A 47 -23.97 -9.36 16.52
CA LEU A 47 -23.76 -10.56 15.69
C LEU A 47 -24.84 -11.64 15.88
N GLU A 48 -25.58 -11.63 16.99
CA GLU A 48 -26.65 -12.62 17.23
C GLU A 48 -27.86 -12.39 16.33
N ASN A 49 -28.23 -11.12 16.16
CA ASN A 49 -29.36 -10.72 15.33
C ASN A 49 -29.00 -10.57 13.85
N ASN A 50 -27.70 -10.55 13.51
CA ASN A 50 -27.20 -10.45 12.14
C ASN A 50 -26.45 -11.74 11.79
N ILE A 51 -27.22 -12.81 11.56
CA ILE A 51 -26.71 -14.17 11.35
C ILE A 51 -25.83 -14.32 10.10
N ASP A 52 -25.94 -13.39 9.17
CA ASP A 52 -25.18 -13.23 7.93
C ASP A 52 -23.81 -12.56 8.17
N LEU A 53 -23.50 -12.14 9.39
CA LEU A 53 -22.21 -11.53 9.74
C LEU A 53 -21.35 -12.46 10.59
N VAL A 54 -20.05 -12.42 10.34
CA VAL A 54 -19.04 -13.08 11.19
C VAL A 54 -18.03 -12.04 11.63
N GLY A 55 -17.92 -11.82 12.95
CA GLY A 55 -16.89 -10.98 13.53
C GLY A 55 -15.60 -11.75 13.76
N ILE A 56 -14.47 -11.19 13.32
CA ILE A 56 -13.14 -11.71 13.64
C ILE A 56 -12.20 -10.59 14.11
N THR A 57 -11.20 -10.95 14.91
CA THR A 57 -10.12 -10.06 15.35
C THR A 57 -8.77 -10.73 15.15
N LEU A 58 -7.75 -9.97 14.74
CA LEU A 58 -6.45 -10.53 14.35
C LEU A 58 -5.34 -9.48 14.30
N ASP A 59 -4.10 -9.94 14.43
CA ASP A 59 -2.90 -9.14 14.17
C ASP A 59 -2.61 -9.11 12.66
N VAL A 60 -2.25 -7.95 12.10
CA VAL A 60 -2.10 -7.79 10.64
C VAL A 60 -0.75 -7.22 10.19
N ALA A 61 -0.06 -6.49 11.07
CA ALA A 61 1.19 -5.83 10.76
C ALA A 61 2.05 -5.64 12.01
N THR A 62 3.36 -5.51 11.82
CA THR A 62 4.34 -5.32 12.90
C THR A 62 5.19 -4.08 12.62
N GLY A 63 5.21 -3.14 13.55
CA GLY A 63 6.06 -1.94 13.49
C GLY A 63 7.47 -2.18 14.04
N ASP A 64 8.42 -1.36 13.60
CA ASP A 64 9.85 -1.39 13.95
C ASP A 64 10.58 -2.71 13.66
N LEU A 65 10.00 -3.57 12.83
CA LEU A 65 10.56 -4.87 12.46
C LEU A 65 10.45 -5.10 10.95
N MET A 66 11.54 -5.52 10.32
CA MET A 66 11.55 -5.92 8.90
C MET A 66 10.77 -7.22 8.73
N ASN A 67 9.76 -7.21 7.85
CA ASN A 67 8.93 -8.37 7.55
C ASN A 67 9.61 -9.35 6.56
N ARG A 68 8.93 -10.46 6.25
CA ARG A 68 9.44 -11.49 5.33
C ARG A 68 9.59 -11.03 3.87
N ASN A 69 9.00 -9.89 3.51
CA ASN A 69 9.13 -9.25 2.19
C ASN A 69 10.26 -8.21 2.14
N TYR A 70 11.11 -8.11 3.18
CA TYR A 70 12.17 -7.10 3.28
C TYR A 70 11.59 -5.67 3.22
N GLN A 71 10.52 -5.46 3.97
CA GLN A 71 9.87 -4.17 4.15
C GLN A 71 9.66 -3.91 5.64
N ALA A 72 9.76 -2.65 6.06
CA ALA A 72 9.53 -2.24 7.43
C ALA A 72 8.69 -0.95 7.47
N ILE A 73 7.99 -0.76 8.59
CA ILE A 73 7.35 0.49 8.96
C ILE A 73 7.83 0.85 10.36
N SER A 74 7.96 2.13 10.69
CA SER A 74 8.20 2.50 12.09
C SER A 74 6.93 2.34 12.94
N ASN A 75 7.07 2.12 14.25
CA ASN A 75 5.92 2.17 15.18
C ASN A 75 5.16 3.49 14.99
N LYS A 76 5.86 4.63 15.03
CA LYS A 76 5.26 5.95 14.84
C LYS A 76 4.42 6.06 13.55
N THR A 77 4.95 5.58 12.42
CA THR A 77 4.21 5.58 11.14
C THR A 77 3.01 4.64 11.20
N LEU A 78 3.18 3.42 11.74
CA LEU A 78 2.11 2.43 11.88
C LEU A 78 0.91 2.99 12.67
N ILE A 79 1.16 3.60 13.83
CA ILE A 79 0.11 4.24 14.64
C ILE A 79 -0.57 5.36 13.84
N LYS A 80 0.20 6.20 13.12
CA LYS A 80 -0.33 7.32 12.34
C LYS A 80 -1.32 6.87 11.27
N ILE A 81 -1.03 5.77 10.58
CA ILE A 81 -1.86 5.26 9.47
C ILE A 81 -2.96 4.30 9.91
N ALA A 82 -2.91 3.76 11.13
CA ALA A 82 -3.82 2.70 11.60
C ALA A 82 -5.31 3.04 11.42
N LYS A 83 -5.70 4.28 11.75
CA LYS A 83 -7.09 4.73 11.57
C LYS A 83 -7.59 4.71 10.13
N ASN A 84 -6.69 4.77 9.16
CA ASN A 84 -7.03 4.77 7.73
C ASN A 84 -7.41 3.37 7.22
N PHE A 85 -7.19 2.31 8.02
CA PHE A 85 -7.68 0.97 7.74
C PHE A 85 -9.20 0.83 7.95
N LEU A 86 -9.82 1.73 8.73
CA LEU A 86 -11.26 1.69 8.94
C LEU A 86 -12.00 1.73 7.61
N TRP A 87 -12.97 0.83 7.45
CA TRP A 87 -13.83 0.67 6.29
C TRP A 87 -13.12 0.22 5.01
N LYS A 88 -11.86 -0.23 5.11
CA LYS A 88 -11.14 -0.85 4.00
C LYS A 88 -11.57 -2.31 3.81
N PRO A 89 -11.48 -2.83 2.58
CA PRO A 89 -11.93 -4.17 2.25
C PRO A 89 -11.03 -5.25 2.89
N VAL A 90 -11.65 -6.41 3.10
CA VAL A 90 -11.00 -7.66 3.48
C VAL A 90 -11.21 -8.68 2.39
N ASP A 91 -10.11 -9.23 1.88
CA ASP A 91 -10.09 -10.04 0.67
C ASP A 91 -9.53 -11.44 0.96
N ILE A 92 -9.69 -12.37 0.02
CA ILE A 92 -9.04 -13.68 0.08
C ILE A 92 -7.73 -13.62 -0.71
N GLU A 93 -6.59 -13.86 -0.05
CA GLU A 93 -5.26 -13.93 -0.68
C GLU A 93 -4.91 -12.69 -1.54
N HIS A 94 -5.32 -11.49 -1.08
CA HIS A 94 -5.12 -10.21 -1.77
C HIS A 94 -5.79 -10.11 -3.16
N ASP A 95 -6.79 -10.95 -3.44
CA ASP A 95 -7.60 -10.85 -4.65
C ASP A 95 -8.82 -9.96 -4.41
N ARG A 96 -8.76 -8.72 -4.92
CA ARG A 96 -9.83 -7.71 -4.81
C ARG A 96 -11.18 -8.15 -5.39
N ASN A 97 -11.19 -9.13 -6.29
CA ASN A 97 -12.44 -9.70 -6.80
C ASN A 97 -13.12 -10.64 -5.80
N LYS A 98 -12.39 -11.03 -4.74
CA LYS A 98 -12.84 -11.86 -3.62
C LYS A 98 -12.89 -11.05 -2.32
N CYS A 99 -13.48 -9.87 -2.39
CA CYS A 99 -13.77 -9.06 -1.20
C CYS A 99 -14.93 -9.71 -0.42
N ILE A 100 -14.69 -9.99 0.86
CA ILE A 100 -15.57 -10.77 1.74
C ILE A 100 -15.92 -10.06 3.04
N GLY A 101 -15.40 -8.85 3.26
CA GLY A 101 -15.67 -8.13 4.49
C GLY A 101 -15.08 -6.73 4.53
N VAL A 102 -15.16 -6.16 5.72
CA VAL A 102 -14.77 -4.79 6.01
C VAL A 102 -14.08 -4.70 7.37
N ILE A 103 -13.06 -3.85 7.46
CA ILE A 103 -12.41 -3.53 8.73
C ILE A 103 -13.26 -2.51 9.49
N CYS A 104 -13.61 -2.81 10.74
CA CYS A 104 -14.53 -2.00 11.54
C CYS A 104 -13.88 -1.35 12.77
N ASN A 105 -12.73 -1.85 13.25
CA ASN A 105 -11.95 -1.19 14.29
C ASN A 105 -10.46 -1.57 14.23
N TYR A 106 -9.63 -0.91 15.04
CA TYR A 106 -8.21 -1.21 15.19
C TYR A 106 -7.74 -1.07 16.64
N GLY A 107 -6.60 -1.70 16.95
CA GLY A 107 -5.93 -1.61 18.25
C GLY A 107 -4.45 -1.97 18.14
N PHE A 108 -3.76 -1.97 19.28
CA PHE A 108 -2.33 -2.25 19.33
C PHE A 108 -1.99 -3.19 20.49
N ARG A 109 -0.96 -4.01 20.31
CA ARG A 109 -0.42 -4.87 21.38
C ARG A 109 1.07 -5.13 21.17
N ASN A 110 1.74 -5.61 22.21
CA ASN A 110 3.09 -6.15 22.06
C ASN A 110 3.08 -7.37 21.12
N ILE A 111 4.18 -7.56 20.38
CA ILE A 111 4.32 -8.69 19.47
C ILE A 111 4.11 -10.03 20.19
N SER A 112 3.31 -10.92 19.59
CA SER A 112 3.10 -12.26 20.14
C SER A 112 4.31 -13.16 19.88
N MET A 113 4.63 -14.04 20.83
CA MET A 113 5.69 -15.04 20.65
C MET A 113 5.39 -16.01 19.51
N ALA A 114 4.11 -16.37 19.33
CA ALA A 114 3.65 -17.20 18.22
C ALA A 114 3.97 -16.58 16.86
N GLY A 115 3.83 -15.25 16.72
CA GLY A 115 4.19 -14.53 15.49
C GLY A 115 5.67 -14.66 15.10
N LEU A 116 6.55 -14.80 16.10
CA LEU A 116 7.99 -15.06 15.92
C LEU A 116 8.33 -16.55 15.77
N GLY A 117 7.33 -17.45 15.79
CA GLY A 117 7.54 -18.90 15.77
C GLY A 117 8.13 -19.44 17.08
N MET A 118 7.98 -18.71 18.19
CA MET A 118 8.47 -19.09 19.50
C MET A 118 7.33 -19.63 20.38
N THR A 119 7.57 -20.77 21.02
CA THR A 119 6.65 -21.38 21.99
C THR A 119 7.14 -21.09 23.41
N ALA A 120 6.47 -20.19 24.12
CA ALA A 120 6.71 -19.99 25.55
C ALA A 120 5.71 -20.84 26.34
N ILE A 121 6.18 -21.90 26.99
CA ILE A 121 5.35 -22.75 27.87
C ILE A 121 5.11 -22.06 29.23
N SER A 122 5.99 -21.12 29.62
CA SER A 122 6.06 -20.62 30.99
C SER A 122 5.26 -19.34 31.27
N ASP A 123 4.79 -18.64 30.25
CA ASP A 123 4.11 -17.35 30.43
C ASP A 123 2.92 -17.20 29.45
N CYS A 124 1.76 -17.69 29.87
CA CYS A 124 0.48 -17.43 29.21
C CYS A 124 -0.18 -16.16 29.75
N SER A 125 0.60 -15.20 30.24
CA SER A 125 0.04 -13.90 30.57
C SER A 125 -0.55 -13.25 29.31
N VAL A 126 -1.78 -12.82 29.48
CA VAL A 126 -2.50 -12.00 28.50
C VAL A 126 -2.17 -10.55 28.86
N GLU A 127 -1.18 -9.99 28.15
CA GLU A 127 -0.79 -8.59 28.35
C GLU A 127 -1.89 -7.65 27.85
N PRO A 128 -2.23 -6.57 28.57
CA PRO A 128 -3.24 -5.62 28.12
C PRO A 128 -2.92 -5.02 26.74
N LEU A 129 -3.96 -4.72 25.98
CA LEU A 129 -3.83 -3.92 24.75
C LEU A 129 -3.20 -2.57 25.07
N LEU A 130 -2.39 -2.08 24.13
CA LEU A 130 -1.69 -0.80 24.25
C LEU A 130 -2.59 0.34 23.79
N THR A 131 -2.50 1.49 24.48
CA THR A 131 -3.02 2.75 23.94
C THR A 131 -2.16 3.22 22.76
N GLN A 132 -2.68 4.14 21.96
CA GLN A 132 -1.92 4.74 20.85
C GLN A 132 -0.62 5.39 21.32
N GLU A 133 -0.64 6.06 22.47
CA GLU A 133 0.53 6.72 23.06
C GLU A 133 1.56 5.70 23.51
N GLN A 134 1.13 4.63 24.18
CA GLN A 134 2.01 3.54 24.61
C GLN A 134 2.65 2.85 23.41
N ALA A 135 1.86 2.55 22.38
CA ALA A 135 2.33 1.94 21.15
C ALA A 135 3.34 2.83 20.40
N ALA A 136 3.08 4.14 20.32
CA ALA A 136 3.98 5.09 19.64
C ALA A 136 5.29 5.35 20.37
N LEU A 137 5.30 5.23 21.72
CA LEU A 137 6.49 5.40 22.56
C LEU A 137 7.22 4.09 22.85
N SER A 138 6.68 2.96 22.41
CA SER A 138 7.28 1.64 22.60
C SER A 138 8.66 1.59 21.93
N ASP A 139 9.64 1.11 22.68
CA ASP A 139 10.99 0.81 22.19
C ASP A 139 11.11 -0.60 21.61
N LYS A 140 10.02 -1.37 21.67
CA LYS A 140 9.86 -2.73 21.13
C LYS A 140 8.92 -2.74 19.92
N PRO A 141 9.04 -3.73 19.02
CA PRO A 141 8.06 -3.96 17.96
C PRO A 141 6.63 -4.08 18.49
N VAL A 142 5.69 -3.43 17.80
CA VAL A 142 4.26 -3.42 18.13
C VAL A 142 3.44 -4.04 17.00
N ASN A 143 2.44 -4.85 17.34
CA ASN A 143 1.47 -5.34 16.37
C ASN A 143 0.28 -4.38 16.25
N LEU A 144 -0.15 -4.15 15.01
CA LEU A 144 -1.46 -3.59 14.68
C LEU A 144 -2.48 -4.72 14.66
N CYS A 145 -3.52 -4.59 15.48
CA CYS A 145 -4.66 -5.50 15.52
C CYS A 145 -5.83 -4.85 14.79
N LEU A 146 -6.62 -5.64 14.05
CA LEU A 146 -7.86 -5.18 13.41
C LEU A 146 -9.05 -6.00 13.89
N ALA A 147 -10.20 -5.33 14.00
CA ALA A 147 -11.51 -5.98 14.04
C ALA A 147 -12.13 -5.92 12.64
N VAL A 148 -12.70 -7.04 12.23
CA VAL A 148 -13.21 -7.26 10.88
C VAL A 148 -14.60 -7.87 10.96
N LEU A 149 -15.48 -7.37 10.09
CA LEU A 149 -16.78 -7.96 9.81
C LEU A 149 -16.72 -8.65 8.45
N LEU A 150 -16.96 -9.95 8.43
CA LEU A 150 -17.12 -10.73 7.20
C LEU A 150 -18.61 -10.89 6.89
N TRP A 151 -18.96 -10.86 5.61
CA TRP A 151 -20.29 -11.21 5.12
C TRP A 151 -20.31 -12.72 4.85
N ALA A 152 -20.97 -13.50 5.70
CA ALA A 152 -20.95 -14.95 5.68
C ALA A 152 -21.24 -15.54 4.29
N ASP A 153 -22.23 -14.99 3.59
CA ASP A 153 -22.64 -15.43 2.25
C ASP A 153 -21.58 -15.17 1.16
N MET A 154 -20.66 -14.24 1.40
CA MET A 154 -19.54 -13.95 0.49
C MET A 154 -18.31 -14.80 0.81
N VAL A 155 -18.25 -15.41 2.01
CA VAL A 155 -17.13 -16.26 2.40
C VAL A 155 -17.37 -17.67 1.88
N PRO A 156 -16.45 -18.25 1.08
CA PRO A 156 -16.56 -19.65 0.67
C PRO A 156 -16.63 -20.57 1.89
N GLU A 157 -17.48 -21.60 1.83
CA GLU A 157 -17.69 -22.57 2.92
C GLU A 157 -16.36 -23.18 3.42
N LEU A 158 -15.49 -23.60 2.49
CA LEU A 158 -14.16 -24.13 2.80
C LEU A 158 -13.20 -23.12 3.46
N LEU A 159 -13.49 -21.82 3.41
CA LEU A 159 -12.75 -20.79 4.15
C LEU A 159 -13.39 -20.57 5.53
N LEU A 160 -14.73 -20.58 5.63
CA LEU A 160 -15.42 -20.55 6.93
C LEU A 160 -14.99 -21.72 7.83
N GLU A 161 -14.95 -22.94 7.31
CA GLU A 161 -14.44 -24.12 8.04
C GLU A 161 -13.02 -23.90 8.55
N LYS A 162 -12.14 -23.35 7.70
CA LYS A 162 -10.74 -23.06 8.09
C LYS A 162 -10.65 -21.95 9.13
N ILE A 163 -11.53 -20.96 9.07
CA ILE A 163 -11.63 -19.90 10.07
C ILE A 163 -12.03 -20.52 11.42
N VAL A 164 -13.05 -21.38 11.44
CA VAL A 164 -13.47 -22.13 12.64
C VAL A 164 -12.34 -23.01 13.16
N ASP A 165 -11.77 -23.87 12.33
CA ASP A 165 -10.67 -24.75 12.73
C ASP A 165 -9.43 -23.98 13.19
N SER A 166 -9.19 -22.77 12.68
CA SER A 166 -8.07 -21.92 13.09
C SER A 166 -8.21 -21.37 14.52
N ASN A 167 -9.42 -21.46 15.10
CA ASN A 167 -9.70 -21.02 16.47
C ASN A 167 -9.65 -22.14 17.50
N ASP A 168 -9.60 -23.40 17.07
CA ASP A 168 -9.59 -24.56 17.96
C ASP A 168 -8.14 -25.02 18.24
N PRO A 169 -7.62 -24.88 19.47
CA PRO A 169 -6.28 -25.33 19.84
C PRO A 169 -6.03 -26.83 19.63
N GLU A 170 -7.07 -27.66 19.65
CA GLU A 170 -6.95 -29.10 19.40
C GLU A 170 -6.93 -29.43 17.90
N SER A 171 -7.34 -28.49 17.05
CA SER A 171 -7.32 -28.68 15.61
C SER A 171 -5.91 -28.65 15.03
N LYS A 172 -5.68 -29.52 14.05
CA LYS A 172 -4.45 -29.50 13.24
C LYS A 172 -4.31 -28.24 12.39
N ARG A 173 -5.40 -27.47 12.21
CA ARG A 173 -5.41 -26.21 11.47
C ARG A 173 -5.44 -24.99 12.39
N PHE A 174 -5.20 -25.14 13.69
CA PHE A 174 -5.08 -24.02 14.62
C PHE A 174 -4.14 -22.94 14.08
N ALA A 175 -4.56 -21.68 14.16
CA ALA A 175 -3.84 -20.50 13.66
C ALA A 175 -3.37 -20.58 12.19
N SER A 176 -3.99 -21.42 11.35
CA SER A 176 -3.60 -21.61 9.94
C SER A 176 -4.04 -20.48 9.01
N ILE A 177 -4.96 -19.62 9.46
CA ILE A 177 -5.37 -18.39 8.77
C ILE A 177 -4.93 -17.19 9.60
N SER A 178 -4.35 -16.21 8.93
CA SER A 178 -3.93 -14.91 9.46
C SER A 178 -4.26 -13.82 8.45
N ALA A 179 -3.76 -12.60 8.65
CA ALA A 179 -3.87 -11.54 7.67
C ALA A 179 -2.53 -10.94 7.28
N SER A 180 -2.48 -10.45 6.06
CA SER A 180 -1.44 -9.58 5.57
C SER A 180 -2.10 -8.29 5.12
N TRP A 181 -1.48 -7.16 5.45
CA TRP A 181 -1.88 -5.85 4.97
C TRP A 181 -1.40 -5.55 3.55
N GLU A 182 -2.01 -4.54 2.94
CA GLU A 182 -1.61 -3.93 1.68
C GLU A 182 -1.50 -2.41 1.85
N LEU A 183 -0.42 -1.82 1.34
CA LEU A 183 -0.16 -0.39 1.46
C LEU A 183 0.03 0.20 0.06
N PHE A 184 -0.57 1.37 -0.16
CA PHE A 184 -0.18 2.28 -1.20
C PHE A 184 0.87 3.24 -0.66
N THR A 185 1.99 3.33 -1.36
CA THR A 185 3.04 4.29 -1.05
C THR A 185 3.48 5.01 -2.31
N ASN A 186 3.80 6.30 -2.20
CA ASN A 186 4.43 7.05 -3.29
C ASN A 186 5.98 6.96 -3.25
N ASN A 187 6.57 6.62 -2.10
CA ASN A 187 8.02 6.60 -1.91
C ASN A 187 8.45 5.75 -0.70
N TYR A 188 9.72 5.39 -0.62
CA TYR A 188 10.28 4.62 0.48
C TYR A 188 11.72 5.04 0.78
N ASP A 189 12.13 4.91 2.03
CA ASP A 189 13.53 5.00 2.43
C ASP A 189 14.18 3.61 2.36
N ILE A 190 15.51 3.52 2.41
CA ILE A 190 16.22 2.23 2.45
C ILE A 190 16.98 2.11 3.77
N ALA A 191 16.74 1.01 4.48
CA ALA A 191 17.49 0.65 5.67
C ALA A 191 18.57 -0.38 5.36
N VAL A 192 19.74 -0.19 5.97
CA VAL A 192 20.80 -1.22 6.04
C VAL A 192 21.06 -1.56 7.50
N SER A 193 20.91 -2.83 7.87
CA SER A 193 21.02 -3.28 9.27
C SER A 193 21.67 -4.65 9.39
N SER A 194 22.35 -4.90 10.51
CA SER A 194 22.84 -6.24 10.86
C SER A 194 21.75 -7.13 11.46
N THR A 195 20.63 -6.55 11.88
CA THR A 195 19.48 -7.26 12.46
C THR A 195 18.21 -6.93 11.66
N ILE A 196 17.12 -7.62 11.96
CA ILE A 196 15.81 -7.31 11.38
C ILE A 196 15.09 -6.15 12.11
N ASN A 197 15.65 -5.65 13.22
CA ASN A 197 15.06 -4.53 13.96
C ASN A 197 15.38 -3.22 13.24
N LEU A 198 14.35 -2.40 13.02
CA LEU A 198 14.50 -1.10 12.37
C LEU A 198 15.34 -0.14 13.23
N LYS A 199 15.26 -0.26 14.56
CA LYS A 199 16.02 0.57 15.51
C LYS A 199 17.54 0.44 15.37
N ASP A 200 18.02 -0.72 14.92
CA ASP A 200 19.45 -0.98 14.73
C ASP A 200 19.94 -0.54 13.33
N ALA A 201 19.02 -0.08 12.47
CA ALA A 201 19.30 0.20 11.08
C ALA A 201 19.85 1.61 10.84
N THR A 202 20.71 1.74 9.83
CA THR A 202 21.03 3.04 9.22
C THR A 202 20.05 3.28 8.07
N ILE A 203 19.30 4.38 8.12
CA ILE A 203 18.29 4.73 7.11
C ILE A 203 18.85 5.77 6.14
N TYR A 204 18.81 5.45 4.85
CA TYR A 204 19.24 6.27 3.73
C TYR A 204 18.03 6.85 3.00
N ARG A 205 18.10 8.13 2.64
CA ARG A 205 16.99 8.91 2.08
C ARG A 205 17.43 9.70 0.85
N GLY A 206 16.48 10.15 0.04
CA GLY A 206 16.78 10.97 -1.14
C GLY A 206 17.77 10.27 -2.08
N GLU A 207 18.75 11.00 -2.59
CA GLU A 207 19.76 10.45 -3.50
C GLU A 207 20.71 9.44 -2.83
N ASP A 208 20.93 9.56 -1.51
CA ASP A 208 21.85 8.68 -0.77
C ASP A 208 21.39 7.21 -0.79
N LYS A 209 20.10 6.96 -0.98
CA LYS A 209 19.52 5.61 -1.05
C LYS A 209 19.82 4.91 -2.39
N ASN A 210 20.08 5.66 -3.47
CA ASN A 210 20.20 5.11 -4.84
C ASN A 210 21.28 4.02 -4.96
N GLN A 211 22.37 4.15 -4.19
CA GLN A 211 23.46 3.15 -4.16
C GLN A 211 23.00 1.77 -3.63
N PHE A 212 21.90 1.73 -2.88
CA PHE A 212 21.37 0.54 -2.23
C PHE A 212 20.19 -0.10 -2.98
N GLU A 213 19.55 0.61 -3.91
CA GLU A 213 18.35 0.12 -4.63
C GLU A 213 18.55 -1.22 -5.33
N LYS A 214 19.75 -1.44 -5.89
CA LYS A 214 20.11 -2.70 -6.57
C LYS A 214 20.11 -3.93 -5.67
N TYR A 215 20.13 -3.75 -4.34
CA TYR A 215 20.10 -4.85 -3.39
C TYR A 215 18.69 -5.16 -2.89
N LEU A 216 17.70 -4.30 -3.14
CA LEU A 216 16.33 -4.53 -2.66
C LEU A 216 15.69 -5.73 -3.34
N VAL A 217 14.96 -6.55 -2.58
CA VAL A 217 14.25 -7.74 -3.10
C VAL A 217 13.20 -7.37 -4.14
N GLU A 218 12.47 -6.27 -3.94
CA GLU A 218 11.51 -5.73 -4.92
C GLU A 218 12.16 -5.35 -6.26
N ASN A 219 13.45 -5.00 -6.25
CA ASN A 219 14.25 -4.74 -7.44
C ASN A 219 15.04 -5.97 -7.91
N LYS A 220 14.63 -7.17 -7.51
CA LYS A 220 15.30 -8.46 -7.81
C LYS A 220 16.72 -8.58 -7.24
N GLY A 221 17.06 -7.77 -6.24
CA GLY A 221 18.29 -7.87 -5.46
C GLY A 221 18.24 -8.98 -4.42
N SER A 222 19.36 -9.21 -3.74
CA SER A 222 19.53 -10.27 -2.73
C SER A 222 18.90 -9.94 -1.37
N GLY A 223 18.46 -8.70 -1.15
CA GLY A 223 18.10 -8.17 0.17
C GLY A 223 19.29 -8.01 1.12
N LYS A 224 20.54 -8.11 0.63
CA LYS A 224 21.74 -8.14 1.47
C LYS A 224 22.99 -7.51 0.85
N ILE A 225 23.83 -6.96 1.72
CA ILE A 225 25.21 -6.53 1.41
C ILE A 225 26.15 -7.14 2.45
N GLY A 226 26.94 -8.13 2.03
CA GLY A 226 27.65 -8.99 2.99
C GLY A 226 26.65 -9.63 3.95
N ASP A 227 26.90 -9.48 5.26
CA ASP A 227 26.04 -10.02 6.32
C ASP A 227 24.91 -9.08 6.75
N LYS A 228 24.78 -7.90 6.13
CA LYS A 228 23.75 -6.90 6.47
C LYS A 228 22.52 -7.06 5.58
N PHE A 229 21.34 -6.93 6.18
CA PHE A 229 20.06 -6.79 5.50
C PHE A 229 19.93 -5.42 4.84
N VAL A 230 19.29 -5.40 3.68
CA VAL A 230 18.86 -4.19 2.97
C VAL A 230 17.37 -4.31 2.68
N PHE A 231 16.59 -3.35 3.15
CA PHE A 231 15.13 -3.40 3.08
C PHE A 231 14.48 -2.03 2.96
N SER A 232 13.29 -1.98 2.38
CA SER A 232 12.53 -0.75 2.18
C SER A 232 11.83 -0.34 3.48
N VAL A 233 11.80 0.95 3.76
CA VAL A 233 11.15 1.53 4.95
C VAL A 233 10.06 2.51 4.52
N PHE A 234 8.82 2.19 4.90
CA PHE A 234 7.68 3.04 4.60
C PHE A 234 7.47 4.08 5.72
N SER A 235 7.18 5.30 5.28
CA SER A 235 7.03 6.49 6.14
C SER A 235 5.83 7.31 5.71
N ASP A 236 5.29 8.11 6.64
CA ASP A 236 4.20 9.03 6.36
C ASP A 236 4.55 10.43 6.92
N SER A 237 4.92 11.34 6.01
CA SER A 237 5.44 12.70 6.25
C SER A 237 4.85 13.68 5.23
N GLU A 238 5.35 14.92 5.15
CA GLU A 238 4.89 15.88 4.12
C GLU A 238 5.29 15.46 2.70
N GLU A 239 6.41 14.74 2.55
CA GLU A 239 6.92 14.26 1.26
C GLU A 239 6.48 12.81 0.94
N TYR A 240 6.18 12.01 1.97
CA TYR A 240 5.92 10.59 1.87
C TYR A 240 4.48 10.32 2.29
N MET A 241 3.72 9.65 1.43
CA MET A 241 2.34 9.26 1.70
C MET A 241 2.28 7.74 1.77
N THR A 242 1.87 7.22 2.94
CA THR A 242 1.58 5.79 3.11
C THR A 242 0.12 5.62 3.51
N LEU A 243 -0.66 4.95 2.66
CA LEU A 243 -2.09 4.72 2.89
C LEU A 243 -2.41 3.22 2.84
N PRO A 244 -3.17 2.69 3.79
CA PRO A 244 -3.61 1.32 3.72
C PRO A 244 -4.66 1.12 2.63
N ALA A 245 -4.52 0.05 1.88
CA ALA A 245 -5.43 -0.36 0.83
C ALA A 245 -6.52 -1.30 1.37
N GLY A 246 -6.14 -2.21 2.26
CA GLY A 246 -6.99 -3.26 2.83
C GLY A 246 -6.13 -4.35 3.46
N ILE A 247 -6.75 -5.50 3.71
CA ILE A 247 -6.03 -6.71 4.13
C ILE A 247 -6.50 -7.91 3.30
N GLY A 248 -5.63 -8.89 3.14
CA GLY A 248 -5.97 -10.23 2.67
C GLY A 248 -5.92 -11.24 3.81
N LEU A 249 -6.94 -12.10 3.92
CA LEU A 249 -6.83 -13.32 4.71
C LEU A 249 -5.93 -14.31 3.96
N VAL A 250 -4.85 -14.72 4.63
CA VAL A 250 -3.75 -15.50 4.04
C VAL A 250 -3.32 -16.60 4.99
N LYS A 251 -2.71 -17.65 4.45
CA LYS A 251 -2.06 -18.68 5.27
C LYS A 251 -0.67 -18.27 5.76
N ASN A 252 0.05 -17.50 4.94
CA ASN A 252 1.46 -17.15 5.17
C ASN A 252 1.62 -15.63 5.16
N PRO A 253 1.34 -14.94 6.28
CA PRO A 253 1.51 -13.50 6.34
C PRO A 253 2.98 -13.10 6.25
N ALA A 254 3.25 -11.94 5.64
CA ALA A 254 4.61 -11.39 5.58
C ALA A 254 5.08 -10.89 6.96
N ALA A 255 4.16 -10.32 7.74
CA ALA A 255 4.41 -9.87 9.11
C ALA A 255 4.54 -11.06 10.09
N TYR A 256 5.11 -10.79 11.26
CA TYR A 256 5.26 -11.77 12.34
C TYR A 256 3.97 -11.86 13.16
N VAL A 257 2.92 -12.34 12.51
CA VAL A 257 1.57 -12.49 13.07
C VAL A 257 1.07 -13.90 12.79
N SER A 258 0.21 -14.43 13.66
CA SER A 258 -0.32 -15.79 13.52
C SER A 258 -1.68 -15.93 14.20
N GLY A 259 -2.65 -16.42 13.42
CA GLY A 259 -4.00 -16.73 13.87
C GLY A 259 -4.96 -15.56 13.83
N LEU A 260 -6.19 -15.86 14.22
CA LEU A 260 -7.30 -14.93 14.39
C LEU A 260 -8.21 -15.46 15.49
N SER A 261 -9.05 -14.60 16.06
CA SER A 261 -10.13 -14.97 16.95
C SER A 261 -11.49 -14.68 16.29
N ILE A 262 -12.42 -15.63 16.36
CA ILE A 262 -13.84 -15.38 16.09
C ILE A 262 -14.43 -14.66 17.31
N VAL A 263 -15.22 -13.62 17.06
CA VAL A 263 -15.93 -12.87 18.09
C VAL A 263 -17.20 -13.62 18.46
N MET A 264 -17.32 -14.00 19.72
CA MET A 264 -18.51 -14.66 20.25
C MET A 264 -19.40 -13.62 20.94
N SER A 265 -20.71 -13.76 20.85
CA SER A 265 -21.64 -12.91 21.59
C SER A 265 -21.63 -13.27 23.08
N GLU A 266 -21.76 -12.25 23.95
CA GLU A 266 -21.54 -12.33 25.40
C GLU A 266 -22.50 -13.24 26.19
N ASN A 267 -23.43 -13.96 25.53
CA ASN A 267 -24.35 -14.88 26.20
C ASN A 267 -23.70 -16.17 26.77
N GLU A 268 -22.36 -16.24 26.81
CA GLU A 268 -21.61 -17.28 27.54
C GLU A 268 -20.72 -16.73 28.66
N ASN A 269 -20.81 -15.44 29.01
CA ASN A 269 -20.38 -15.01 30.34
C ASN A 269 -21.53 -15.24 31.31
N THR A 270 -21.56 -16.43 31.91
CA THR A 270 -22.32 -16.64 33.15
C THR A 270 -21.65 -15.79 34.24
N GLU A 271 -21.95 -14.50 34.28
CA GLU A 271 -21.83 -13.72 35.50
C GLU A 271 -22.79 -14.38 36.49
N VAL A 272 -22.23 -15.15 37.41
CA VAL A 272 -22.97 -15.67 38.56
C VAL A 272 -23.27 -14.48 39.47
N GLU A 273 -24.28 -13.69 39.13
CA GLU A 273 -24.98 -12.85 40.10
C GLU A 273 -25.75 -13.78 41.03
N GLN A 274 -25.12 -14.13 42.16
CA GLN A 274 -25.84 -14.73 43.28
C GLN A 274 -26.73 -13.65 43.90
N SER A 275 -27.98 -13.59 43.44
CA SER A 275 -29.07 -13.08 44.27
C SER A 275 -29.53 -14.22 45.19
N GLU A 276 -29.37 -13.98 46.49
CA GLU A 276 -29.87 -14.86 47.54
C GLU A 276 -31.40 -14.83 47.57
N GLU A 277 -32.06 -15.98 47.41
CA GLU A 277 -33.12 -16.35 48.34
C GLU A 277 -33.28 -17.88 48.45
N ASN A 278 -33.12 -18.36 49.67
CA ASN A 278 -33.19 -19.77 50.07
C ASN A 278 -34.62 -20.32 50.00
N LYS A 279 -34.78 -21.57 49.54
CA LYS A 279 -35.31 -22.69 50.35
C LYS A 279 -35.28 -24.05 49.61
N THR A 280 -34.36 -24.89 50.06
CA THR A 280 -34.46 -26.34 50.31
C THR A 280 -35.65 -27.12 49.74
N THR A 281 -35.39 -28.19 48.98
CA THR A 281 -35.45 -29.57 49.50
C THR A 281 -34.83 -30.58 48.54
N GLU A 282 -34.13 -31.55 49.11
CA GLU A 282 -33.42 -32.68 48.49
C GLU A 282 -34.37 -33.62 47.71
N ASN A 283 -33.88 -34.18 46.60
CA ASN A 283 -33.83 -35.63 46.42
C ASN A 283 -33.04 -36.00 45.16
N ASP A 284 -32.16 -36.98 45.33
CA ASP A 284 -31.34 -37.65 44.31
C ASP A 284 -32.13 -38.03 43.04
N LYS A 285 -31.55 -37.71 41.88
CA LYS A 285 -31.24 -38.67 40.81
C LYS A 285 -30.57 -37.97 39.63
N ASP A 286 -29.37 -38.46 39.31
CA ASP A 286 -28.82 -38.61 37.96
C ASP A 286 -28.78 -37.35 37.08
N ILE A 287 -27.63 -36.66 37.05
CA ILE A 287 -27.29 -35.74 35.96
C ILE A 287 -25.87 -36.03 35.51
N SER A 288 -25.81 -36.64 34.32
CA SER A 288 -24.68 -36.78 33.44
C SER A 288 -23.78 -35.54 33.40
N LYS A 289 -22.46 -35.78 33.47
CA LYS A 289 -21.43 -34.86 33.01
C LYS A 289 -21.77 -34.38 31.60
N LYS A 290 -22.19 -33.11 31.45
CA LYS A 290 -22.19 -32.42 30.15
C LYS A 290 -20.84 -31.70 30.03
N GLN A 291 -19.91 -32.44 29.46
CA GLN A 291 -18.69 -31.95 28.86
C GLN A 291 -19.08 -30.96 27.76
N CYS A 292 -18.46 -29.79 27.69
CA CYS A 292 -18.61 -28.90 26.53
C CYS A 292 -17.88 -29.60 25.37
N SER A 293 -18.66 -30.38 24.63
CA SER A 293 -18.26 -31.12 23.43
C SER A 293 -18.70 -30.32 22.21
N SER A 294 -17.98 -30.49 21.11
CA SER A 294 -18.32 -30.11 19.73
C SER A 294 -19.80 -30.26 19.32
N GLU A 295 -20.60 -31.02 20.07
CA GLU A 295 -22.06 -31.06 19.92
C GLU A 295 -22.78 -29.71 20.16
N ASP A 296 -22.37 -28.85 21.10
CA ASP A 296 -23.14 -27.62 21.41
C ASP A 296 -22.94 -26.50 20.36
N LEU A 297 -21.84 -26.55 19.59
CA LEU A 297 -21.62 -25.73 18.38
C LEU A 297 -22.40 -26.29 17.17
N ASN A 298 -22.40 -27.62 16.98
CA ASN A 298 -23.19 -28.27 15.94
C ASN A 298 -24.71 -28.07 16.14
N ILE A 299 -25.20 -28.06 17.38
CA ILE A 299 -26.62 -27.81 17.68
C ILE A 299 -27.02 -26.35 17.38
N LYS A 300 -26.10 -25.37 17.53
CA LYS A 300 -26.34 -23.97 17.13
C LYS A 300 -26.28 -23.80 15.60
N ILE A 301 -25.42 -24.54 14.91
CA ILE A 301 -25.36 -24.59 13.43
C ILE A 301 -26.63 -25.25 12.86
N GLU A 302 -27.09 -26.36 13.43
CA GLU A 302 -28.32 -27.04 13.03
C GLU A 302 -29.56 -26.16 13.25
N LYS A 303 -29.67 -25.45 14.39
CA LYS A 303 -30.77 -24.50 14.64
C LYS A 303 -30.70 -23.27 13.72
N LYS A 304 -29.49 -22.80 13.37
CA LYS A 304 -29.27 -21.71 12.41
C LYS A 304 -29.64 -22.15 10.98
N GLN A 305 -29.27 -23.36 10.58
CA GLN A 305 -29.71 -24.00 9.34
C GLN A 305 -31.23 -24.17 9.32
N GLU A 306 -31.86 -24.62 10.42
CA GLU A 306 -33.32 -24.76 10.50
C GLU A 306 -34.07 -23.43 10.36
N ILE A 307 -33.49 -22.32 10.84
CA ILE A 307 -34.03 -20.96 10.71
C ILE A 307 -33.83 -20.44 9.28
N ILE A 308 -32.66 -20.66 8.68
CA ILE A 308 -32.38 -20.34 7.27
C ILE A 308 -33.34 -21.10 6.34
N THR A 309 -33.53 -22.40 6.54
CA THR A 309 -34.50 -23.22 5.78
C THR A 309 -35.93 -22.75 5.98
N LYS A 310 -36.33 -22.24 7.16
CA LYS A 310 -37.67 -21.65 7.38
C LYS A 310 -37.85 -20.29 6.71
N ILE A 311 -36.78 -19.50 6.56
CA ILE A 311 -36.78 -18.21 5.86
C ILE A 311 -36.81 -18.42 4.34
N GLU A 312 -36.05 -19.38 3.81
CA GLU A 312 -36.08 -19.81 2.41
C GLU A 312 -37.49 -20.28 1.99
N ASN A 313 -38.21 -20.96 2.88
CA ASN A 313 -39.57 -21.46 2.63
C ASN A 313 -40.68 -20.37 2.66
N ASN A 314 -40.39 -19.16 3.18
CA ASN A 314 -41.37 -18.07 3.29
C ASN A 314 -41.09 -16.90 2.33
N CYS A 315 -40.02 -16.97 1.54
CA CYS A 315 -39.77 -16.00 0.48
C CYS A 315 -40.54 -16.43 -0.79
N VAL A 316 -41.63 -15.75 -1.11
CA VAL A 316 -42.48 -16.04 -2.27
C VAL A 316 -41.83 -15.52 -3.55
N ASN A 317 -41.81 -16.38 -4.58
CA ASN A 317 -41.29 -16.29 -5.97
C ASN A 317 -39.82 -16.69 -6.14
N THR A 318 -39.44 -17.70 -6.93
CA THR A 318 -40.14 -18.48 -7.98
C THR A 318 -39.28 -19.71 -8.30
N HIS A 319 -39.91 -20.88 -8.40
CA HIS A 319 -39.43 -22.09 -9.11
C HIS A 319 -37.98 -22.54 -8.86
N ILE A 320 -37.81 -23.50 -7.94
CA ILE A 320 -36.73 -24.49 -8.05
C ILE A 320 -37.40 -25.86 -8.13
N GLU A 321 -37.31 -26.45 -9.32
CA GLU A 321 -37.63 -27.84 -9.57
C GLU A 321 -36.98 -28.74 -8.52
N THR A 322 -37.64 -29.83 -8.17
CA THR A 322 -37.05 -30.92 -7.39
C THR A 322 -35.82 -31.45 -8.12
N VAL A 323 -34.64 -30.94 -7.78
CA VAL A 323 -33.37 -31.38 -8.36
C VAL A 323 -32.75 -32.35 -7.37
N MET A 324 -32.86 -33.64 -7.68
CA MET A 324 -31.85 -34.64 -7.27
C MET A 324 -30.46 -34.01 -7.42
N PRO A 325 -29.52 -34.17 -6.47
CA PRO A 325 -28.24 -33.47 -6.52
C PRO A 325 -27.58 -33.66 -7.89
N LYS A 326 -27.62 -32.62 -8.72
CA LYS A 326 -26.93 -32.61 -10.01
C LYS A 326 -25.45 -32.42 -9.69
N ILE A 327 -24.69 -33.50 -9.85
CA ILE A 327 -23.23 -33.46 -9.89
C ILE A 327 -22.89 -32.63 -11.13
N ASN A 328 -22.49 -31.37 -10.94
CA ASN A 328 -22.25 -30.42 -12.03
C ASN A 328 -20.78 -30.35 -12.44
N LYS A 329 -19.86 -30.92 -11.64
CA LYS A 329 -18.42 -30.91 -11.89
C LYS A 329 -17.80 -32.28 -11.60
N ILE A 330 -16.75 -32.63 -12.34
CA ILE A 330 -15.98 -33.87 -12.12
C ILE A 330 -15.38 -33.93 -10.71
N GLN A 331 -15.06 -32.77 -10.12
CA GLN A 331 -14.50 -32.67 -8.76
C GLN A 331 -15.48 -33.11 -7.68
N ASP A 332 -16.77 -33.14 -8.01
CA ASP A 332 -17.83 -33.59 -7.12
C ASP A 332 -18.03 -35.11 -7.25
N LEU A 333 -17.22 -35.86 -8.00
CA LEU A 333 -17.30 -37.33 -8.07
C LEU A 333 -16.45 -37.98 -6.97
N ASN A 334 -17.08 -38.78 -6.10
CA ASN A 334 -16.48 -39.58 -5.04
C ASN A 334 -17.13 -40.98 -4.97
N ASP A 335 -16.56 -41.87 -4.14
CA ASP A 335 -16.99 -43.29 -4.03
C ASP A 335 -18.45 -43.47 -3.55
N GLU A 336 -19.07 -42.43 -2.99
CA GLU A 336 -20.45 -42.45 -2.50
C GLU A 336 -21.44 -41.93 -3.55
N ASN A 337 -21.10 -40.88 -4.29
CA ASN A 337 -21.98 -40.26 -5.27
C ASN A 337 -21.83 -40.81 -6.69
N ILE A 338 -20.73 -41.50 -7.01
CA ILE A 338 -20.55 -42.25 -8.26
C ILE A 338 -21.55 -43.41 -8.38
N LYS A 339 -22.12 -43.86 -7.26
CA LYS A 339 -23.18 -44.89 -7.19
C LYS A 339 -24.58 -44.33 -7.51
N LEU A 340 -24.73 -43.00 -7.56
CA LEU A 340 -26.00 -42.29 -7.77
C LEU A 340 -26.14 -41.71 -9.19
N VAL A 341 -25.10 -41.80 -10.04
CA VAL A 341 -25.09 -41.29 -11.42
C VAL A 341 -24.88 -42.42 -12.43
N SER A 342 -25.47 -42.29 -13.62
CA SER A 342 -25.26 -43.28 -14.68
C SER A 342 -23.90 -43.09 -15.34
N ALA A 343 -23.34 -44.16 -15.93
CA ALA A 343 -22.08 -44.06 -16.67
C ALA A 343 -22.13 -43.06 -17.85
N SER A 344 -23.33 -42.81 -18.40
CA SER A 344 -23.55 -41.82 -19.45
C SER A 344 -23.43 -40.38 -18.93
N ASP A 345 -23.82 -40.13 -17.68
CA ASP A 345 -23.75 -38.81 -17.06
C ASP A 345 -22.31 -38.46 -16.64
N VAL A 346 -21.54 -39.47 -16.21
CA VAL A 346 -20.11 -39.31 -15.95
C VAL A 346 -19.35 -39.01 -17.25
N PHE A 347 -19.73 -39.67 -18.35
CA PHE A 347 -19.11 -39.43 -19.65
C PHE A 347 -19.41 -38.02 -20.19
N SER A 348 -20.64 -37.52 -20.06
CA SER A 348 -20.99 -36.16 -20.49
C SER A 348 -20.30 -35.08 -19.65
N LEU A 349 -20.14 -35.29 -18.34
CA LEU A 349 -19.35 -34.41 -17.47
C LEU A 349 -17.86 -34.40 -17.85
N TYR A 350 -17.32 -35.55 -18.23
CA TYR A 350 -15.95 -35.64 -18.74
C TYR A 350 -15.77 -34.88 -20.06
N GLU A 351 -16.69 -35.08 -21.00
CA GLU A 351 -16.69 -34.39 -22.29
C GLU A 351 -16.82 -32.87 -22.12
N GLN A 352 -17.69 -32.42 -21.22
CA GLN A 352 -17.83 -31.00 -20.89
C GLN A 352 -16.54 -30.42 -20.29
N ALA A 353 -15.92 -31.08 -19.32
CA ALA A 353 -14.70 -30.57 -18.70
C ALA A 353 -13.51 -30.53 -19.67
N VAL A 354 -13.39 -31.54 -20.55
CA VAL A 354 -12.37 -31.55 -21.61
C VAL A 354 -12.63 -30.43 -22.60
N SER A 355 -13.89 -30.20 -22.98
CA SER A 355 -14.27 -29.09 -23.86
C SER A 355 -13.98 -27.73 -23.24
N GLU A 356 -14.31 -27.53 -21.97
CA GLU A 356 -14.03 -26.29 -21.22
C GLU A 356 -12.52 -26.05 -21.04
N ALA A 357 -11.75 -27.09 -20.74
CA ALA A 357 -10.30 -27.01 -20.63
C ALA A 357 -9.65 -26.67 -21.98
N ASN A 358 -10.14 -27.28 -23.06
CA ASN A 358 -9.65 -26.98 -24.41
C ASN A 358 -10.02 -25.55 -24.83
N ALA A 359 -11.23 -25.08 -24.52
CA ALA A 359 -11.63 -23.69 -24.77
C ALA A 359 -10.76 -22.68 -24.00
N LYS A 360 -10.47 -22.95 -22.72
CA LYS A 360 -9.55 -22.13 -21.91
C LYS A 360 -8.13 -22.12 -22.47
N TYR A 361 -7.62 -23.27 -22.88
CA TYR A 361 -6.29 -23.37 -23.49
C TYR A 361 -6.20 -22.59 -24.82
N GLN A 362 -7.25 -22.63 -25.65
CA GLN A 362 -7.31 -21.84 -26.89
C GLN A 362 -7.39 -20.34 -26.60
N ASP A 363 -8.14 -19.93 -25.59
CA ASP A 363 -8.22 -18.53 -25.15
C ASP A 363 -6.86 -18.03 -24.62
N GLU A 364 -6.16 -18.84 -23.83
CA GLU A 364 -4.79 -18.56 -23.37
C GLU A 364 -3.79 -18.48 -24.52
N GLN A 365 -3.84 -19.40 -25.49
CA GLN A 365 -3.02 -19.35 -26.71
C GLN A 365 -3.26 -18.06 -27.52
N ASN A 366 -4.51 -17.63 -27.66
CA ASN A 366 -4.84 -16.39 -28.35
C ASN A 366 -4.33 -15.16 -27.60
N LYS A 367 -4.41 -15.16 -26.26
CA LYS A 367 -3.84 -14.10 -25.41
C LYS A 367 -2.31 -14.04 -25.53
N VAL A 368 -1.63 -15.19 -25.54
CA VAL A 368 -0.17 -15.26 -25.73
C VAL A 368 0.22 -14.70 -27.10
N LYS A 369 -0.45 -15.10 -28.19
CA LYS A 369 -0.20 -14.54 -29.53
C LYS A 369 -0.43 -13.03 -29.59
N ALA A 370 -1.50 -12.53 -28.96
CA ALA A 370 -1.77 -11.10 -28.90
C ALA A 370 -0.68 -10.33 -28.13
N LEU A 371 -0.11 -10.93 -27.08
CA LEU A 371 1.04 -10.37 -26.34
C LEU A 371 2.32 -10.39 -27.18
N GLU A 372 2.60 -11.48 -27.90
CA GLU A 372 3.75 -11.58 -28.82
C GLU A 372 3.67 -10.53 -29.94
N ASP A 373 2.50 -10.35 -30.55
CA ASP A 373 2.26 -9.32 -31.57
C ASP A 373 2.42 -7.90 -31.00
N ALA A 374 1.95 -7.66 -29.76
CA ALA A 374 2.13 -6.40 -29.07
C ALA A 374 3.61 -6.13 -28.75
N GLU A 375 4.36 -7.13 -28.31
CA GLU A 375 5.81 -7.03 -28.03
C GLU A 375 6.59 -6.72 -29.32
N ALA A 376 6.27 -7.39 -30.43
CA ALA A 376 6.89 -7.14 -31.72
C ALA A 376 6.64 -5.69 -32.22
N LYS A 377 5.42 -5.19 -32.02
CA LYS A 377 5.08 -3.79 -32.36
C LYS A 377 5.83 -2.80 -31.48
N LEU A 378 5.89 -3.04 -30.17
CA LEU A 378 6.56 -2.17 -29.20
C LEU A 378 8.08 -2.10 -29.47
N LYS A 379 8.68 -3.23 -29.87
CA LYS A 379 10.08 -3.30 -30.30
C LYS A 379 10.33 -2.47 -31.56
N THR A 380 9.42 -2.54 -32.55
CA THR A 380 9.50 -1.74 -33.78
C THR A 380 9.36 -0.24 -33.48
N ASP A 381 8.42 0.13 -32.61
CA ASP A 381 8.21 1.51 -32.20
C ASP A 381 9.44 2.07 -31.45
N LEU A 382 10.08 1.25 -30.61
CA LEU A 382 11.30 1.62 -29.87
C LEU A 382 12.48 1.88 -30.80
N GLU A 383 12.68 1.04 -31.82
CA GLU A 383 13.70 1.26 -32.86
C GLU A 383 13.45 2.59 -33.59
N SER A 384 12.18 2.85 -33.98
CA SER A 384 11.80 4.09 -34.65
C SER A 384 11.99 5.35 -33.77
N PHE A 385 11.77 5.21 -32.46
CA PHE A 385 11.96 6.31 -31.51
C PHE A 385 13.44 6.62 -31.30
N LYS A 386 14.29 5.59 -31.29
CA LYS A 386 15.74 5.73 -31.20
C LYS A 386 16.30 6.48 -32.42
N ASP A 387 15.83 6.16 -33.62
CA ASP A 387 16.22 6.87 -34.84
C ASP A 387 15.79 8.34 -34.81
N LYS A 388 14.55 8.63 -34.37
CA LYS A 388 14.05 10.00 -34.21
C LYS A 388 14.86 10.78 -33.16
N TYR A 389 15.23 10.13 -32.05
CA TYR A 389 16.04 10.75 -31.01
C TYR A 389 17.44 11.12 -31.54
N ALA A 390 18.09 10.21 -32.27
CA ALA A 390 19.39 10.47 -32.89
C ALA A 390 19.32 11.63 -33.91
N SER A 391 18.24 11.68 -34.71
CA SER A 391 18.01 12.79 -35.64
C SER A 391 17.82 14.12 -34.91
N LEU A 392 17.04 14.14 -33.83
CA LEU A 392 16.79 15.36 -33.05
C LEU A 392 18.07 15.84 -32.35
N GLU A 393 18.89 14.93 -31.84
CA GLU A 393 20.18 15.25 -31.23
C GLU A 393 21.14 15.89 -32.25
N ALA A 394 21.17 15.37 -33.48
CA ALA A 394 21.93 15.94 -34.59
C ALA A 394 21.42 17.34 -34.98
N GLU A 395 20.11 17.55 -35.03
CA GLU A 395 19.51 18.85 -35.35
C GLU A 395 19.79 19.90 -34.25
N VAL A 396 19.69 19.50 -32.97
CA VAL A 396 20.05 20.38 -31.84
C VAL A 396 21.54 20.75 -31.88
N ALA A 397 22.42 19.80 -32.22
CA ALA A 397 23.84 20.09 -32.39
C ALA A 397 24.10 21.07 -33.54
N ALA A 398 23.39 20.92 -34.67
CA ALA A 398 23.48 21.84 -35.80
C ALA A 398 23.00 23.26 -35.44
N ILE A 399 21.85 23.38 -34.76
CA ILE A 399 21.31 24.68 -34.32
C ILE A 399 22.28 25.37 -33.34
N LYS A 400 22.89 24.63 -32.40
CA LYS A 400 23.89 25.20 -31.49
C LYS A 400 25.13 25.69 -32.22
N ALA A 401 25.60 24.95 -33.24
CA ALA A 401 26.73 25.38 -34.06
C ALA A 401 26.40 26.62 -34.89
N GLU A 402 25.20 26.70 -35.47
CA GLU A 402 24.72 27.86 -36.22
C GLU A 402 24.58 29.10 -35.32
N GLN A 403 23.99 28.94 -34.13
CA GLN A 403 23.90 30.03 -33.15
C GLN A 403 25.29 30.53 -32.74
N ALA A 404 26.24 29.63 -32.48
CA ALA A 404 27.61 30.03 -32.15
C ALA A 404 28.29 30.78 -33.31
N ALA A 405 28.06 30.37 -34.56
CA ALA A 405 28.57 31.08 -35.75
C ALA A 405 27.93 32.46 -35.90
N LYS A 406 26.61 32.57 -35.72
CA LYS A 406 25.87 33.83 -35.79
C LYS A 406 26.30 34.80 -34.68
N THR A 407 26.43 34.34 -33.44
CA THR A 407 26.95 35.15 -32.34
C THR A 407 28.36 35.66 -32.60
N LYS A 408 29.25 34.84 -33.18
CA LYS A 408 30.59 35.27 -33.60
C LYS A 408 30.53 36.37 -34.66
N GLN A 409 29.67 36.22 -35.66
CA GLN A 409 29.50 37.19 -36.72
C GLN A 409 28.92 38.52 -36.21
N ASP A 410 27.90 38.47 -35.36
CA ASP A 410 27.28 39.66 -34.77
C ASP A 410 28.27 40.43 -33.88
N ILE A 411 29.06 39.72 -33.08
CA ILE A 411 30.12 40.31 -32.25
C ILE A 411 31.23 40.89 -33.11
N TYR A 412 31.64 40.20 -34.17
CA TYR A 412 32.62 40.73 -35.13
C TYR A 412 32.13 42.03 -35.78
N ASN A 413 30.91 42.07 -36.30
CA ASN A 413 30.32 43.25 -36.93
C ASN A 413 30.23 44.41 -35.93
N SER A 414 29.73 44.15 -34.70
CA SER A 414 29.64 45.15 -33.65
C SER A 414 31.00 45.74 -33.27
N ARG A 415 32.03 44.89 -33.14
CA ARG A 415 33.42 45.32 -32.90
C ARG A 415 33.96 46.14 -34.06
N MET A 416 33.68 45.73 -35.29
CA MET A 416 34.14 46.44 -36.48
C MET A 416 33.54 47.84 -36.57
N ASP A 417 32.24 47.98 -36.29
CA ASP A 417 31.53 49.26 -36.28
C ASP A 417 32.03 50.18 -35.16
N ASP A 418 32.18 49.65 -33.94
CA ASP A 418 32.73 50.40 -32.81
C ASP A 418 34.17 50.87 -33.09
N PHE A 419 34.99 50.02 -33.70
CA PHE A 419 36.37 50.35 -34.05
C PHE A 419 36.45 51.40 -35.16
N ALA A 420 35.62 51.28 -36.22
CA ALA A 420 35.54 52.26 -37.31
C ALA A 420 35.01 53.63 -36.87
N ASN A 421 34.16 53.65 -35.83
CA ASN A 421 33.67 54.89 -35.22
C ASN A 421 34.71 55.53 -34.28
N SER A 422 35.55 54.71 -33.63
CA SER A 422 36.53 55.19 -32.65
C SER A 422 37.80 55.79 -33.28
N PHE A 423 38.23 55.30 -34.45
CA PHE A 423 39.55 55.63 -35.02
C PHE A 423 39.48 56.09 -36.48
N GLU A 424 40.46 56.90 -36.89
CA GLU A 424 40.66 57.31 -38.28
C GLU A 424 41.66 56.35 -38.94
N ILE A 425 41.16 55.46 -39.80
CA ILE A 425 41.91 54.30 -40.31
C ILE A 425 42.17 54.49 -41.80
N LYS A 426 43.43 54.34 -42.22
CA LYS A 426 43.80 54.31 -43.65
C LYS A 426 43.29 53.04 -44.31
N GLN A 427 42.91 53.13 -45.58
CA GLN A 427 42.31 52.02 -46.33
C GLN A 427 43.19 50.74 -46.34
N GLU A 428 44.53 50.88 -46.37
CA GLU A 428 45.45 49.74 -46.31
C GLU A 428 45.50 49.04 -44.94
N ALA A 429 45.25 49.77 -43.85
CA ALA A 429 45.25 49.23 -42.48
C ALA A 429 43.93 48.54 -42.10
N MET A 430 42.84 48.86 -42.82
CA MET A 430 41.50 48.32 -42.57
C MET A 430 41.46 46.79 -42.68
N SER A 431 42.16 46.23 -43.67
CA SER A 431 42.21 44.78 -43.89
C SER A 431 42.94 44.04 -42.78
N VAL A 432 43.96 44.66 -42.18
CA VAL A 432 44.74 44.05 -41.08
C VAL A 432 43.91 44.06 -39.80
N ILE A 433 43.23 45.18 -39.52
CA ILE A 433 42.35 45.32 -38.35
C ILE A 433 41.15 44.36 -38.43
N ALA A 434 40.55 44.20 -39.61
CA ALA A 434 39.49 43.21 -39.83
C ALA A 434 39.98 41.78 -39.52
N SER A 435 41.18 41.43 -40.01
CA SER A 435 41.79 40.13 -39.71
C SER A 435 42.05 39.94 -38.22
N ASP A 436 42.61 40.93 -37.54
CA ASP A 436 42.90 40.87 -36.11
C ASP A 436 41.62 40.74 -35.28
N ILE A 437 40.58 41.55 -35.55
CA ILE A 437 39.31 41.50 -34.82
C ILE A 437 38.61 40.14 -35.00
N SER A 438 38.72 39.53 -36.19
CA SER A 438 38.16 38.20 -36.46
C SER A 438 38.88 37.08 -35.71
N ALA A 439 40.16 37.27 -35.35
CA ALA A 439 40.98 36.29 -34.64
C ALA A 439 40.87 36.42 -33.10
N LEU A 440 40.21 37.46 -32.59
CA LEU A 440 40.01 37.65 -31.15
C LEU A 440 39.01 36.64 -30.58
N GLU A 441 39.24 36.25 -29.34
CA GLU A 441 38.27 35.48 -28.58
C GLU A 441 36.95 36.24 -28.42
N VAL A 442 35.86 35.48 -28.28
CA VAL A 442 34.49 35.99 -28.10
C VAL A 442 34.29 36.44 -26.65
N SER A 443 35.14 37.35 -26.19
CA SER A 443 35.12 37.95 -24.85
C SER A 443 35.37 39.45 -24.91
N ASP A 444 34.67 40.21 -24.07
CA ASP A 444 34.78 41.68 -24.04
C ASP A 444 36.16 42.11 -23.53
N GLU A 445 36.79 41.31 -22.68
CA GLU A 445 38.14 41.53 -22.16
C GLU A 445 39.18 41.50 -23.29
N ALA A 446 39.12 40.50 -24.18
CA ALA A 446 40.04 40.38 -25.31
C ALA A 446 39.89 41.54 -26.29
N TYR A 447 38.64 41.95 -26.57
CA TYR A 447 38.37 43.09 -27.45
C TYR A 447 38.81 44.42 -26.84
N ASN A 448 38.51 44.68 -25.57
CA ASN A 448 38.91 45.91 -24.89
C ASN A 448 40.44 46.03 -24.79
N ALA A 449 41.14 44.92 -24.54
CA ALA A 449 42.60 44.90 -24.55
C ALA A 449 43.17 45.27 -25.93
N TYR A 450 42.63 44.68 -27.01
CA TYR A 450 43.03 45.02 -28.38
C TYR A 450 42.72 46.48 -28.72
N LYS A 451 41.51 46.95 -28.41
CA LYS A 451 41.07 48.35 -28.64
C LYS A 451 41.98 49.35 -27.92
N ASN A 452 42.36 49.07 -26.68
CA ASN A 452 43.29 49.90 -25.91
C ASN A 452 44.70 49.93 -26.52
N LYS A 453 45.20 48.79 -27.01
CA LYS A 453 46.47 48.71 -27.72
C LYS A 453 46.44 49.51 -29.02
N MET A 454 45.35 49.46 -29.77
CA MET A 454 45.24 50.21 -31.02
C MET A 454 45.04 51.71 -30.79
N LYS A 455 44.44 52.11 -29.66
CA LYS A 455 44.32 53.52 -29.25
C LYS A 455 45.66 54.23 -29.09
N THR A 456 46.74 53.52 -28.76
CA THR A 456 48.08 54.12 -28.67
C THR A 456 48.79 54.22 -30.03
N LEU A 457 48.31 53.47 -31.03
CA LEU A 457 48.91 53.39 -32.37
C LEU A 457 48.14 54.19 -33.43
N LEU A 458 46.84 54.43 -33.22
CA LEU A 458 45.93 55.09 -34.16
C LEU A 458 45.43 56.42 -33.63
N SER A 459 45.20 57.37 -34.55
CA SER A 459 44.58 58.65 -34.22
C SER A 459 43.08 58.47 -33.92
N PRO A 460 42.59 58.96 -32.77
CA PRO A 460 41.14 59.01 -32.53
C PRO A 460 40.49 59.95 -33.54
N LYS A 461 39.29 59.60 -34.03
CA LYS A 461 38.50 60.52 -34.86
C LYS A 461 38.23 61.80 -34.06
N LYS A 462 38.52 62.97 -34.65
CA LYS A 462 38.21 64.26 -34.02
C LYS A 462 36.69 64.40 -33.91
N ALA A 463 36.21 64.66 -32.70
CA ALA A 463 34.82 64.99 -32.47
C ALA A 463 34.45 66.28 -33.24
N SER A 464 33.54 66.16 -34.20
CA SER A 464 32.74 67.31 -34.62
C SER A 464 31.83 67.67 -33.46
N VAL A 465 32.11 68.82 -32.84
CA VAL A 465 31.27 69.43 -31.82
C VAL A 465 29.95 69.87 -32.47
N GLU A 466 28.85 69.24 -32.08
CA GLU A 466 27.58 69.96 -31.89
C GLU A 466 27.21 69.86 -30.41
N ILE A 467 27.12 71.03 -29.78
CA ILE A 467 26.63 71.24 -28.42
C ILE A 467 25.12 71.14 -28.44
N LYS A 468 24.50 70.33 -27.57
CA LYS A 468 23.31 70.70 -26.77
C LYS A 468 23.25 69.87 -25.47
N GLU A 469 23.40 70.55 -24.34
CA GLU A 469 22.76 70.13 -23.10
C GLU A 469 21.24 70.25 -23.30
N GLU A 470 20.50 69.15 -23.13
CA GLU A 470 19.12 69.18 -22.65
C GLU A 470 18.78 67.83 -22.01
N VAL A 471 18.24 67.92 -20.80
CA VAL A 471 17.70 66.80 -20.04
C VAL A 471 16.44 66.28 -20.73
N LYS A 472 16.40 64.99 -21.09
CA LYS A 472 15.16 64.20 -21.10
C LYS A 472 15.43 62.70 -20.98
N VAL A 473 15.00 62.19 -19.83
CA VAL A 473 14.61 60.80 -19.58
C VAL A 473 13.53 60.43 -20.58
N GLU A 474 13.72 59.37 -21.38
CA GLU A 474 12.71 58.34 -21.71
C GLU A 474 13.25 57.28 -22.71
N THR A 475 12.88 56.03 -22.40
CA THR A 475 12.66 54.86 -23.27
C THR A 475 13.83 54.24 -24.08
N LYS A 476 14.54 53.30 -23.44
CA LYS A 476 14.69 51.90 -23.91
C LYS A 476 14.88 50.96 -22.70
N GLU A 477 13.89 50.98 -21.82
CA GLU A 477 13.75 50.06 -20.69
C GLU A 477 12.69 48.96 -20.95
N GLU A 478 12.25 48.78 -22.20
CA GLU A 478 11.17 47.83 -22.55
C GLU A 478 11.65 46.44 -22.97
N GLU A 479 12.86 46.24 -23.50
CA GLU A 479 13.32 44.87 -23.83
C GLU A 479 14.02 44.14 -22.67
N LYS A 480 14.39 44.84 -21.59
CA LYS A 480 14.93 44.22 -20.35
C LYS A 480 13.90 44.02 -19.24
N LYS A 481 12.68 44.57 -19.39
CA LYS A 481 11.57 44.37 -18.44
C LYS A 481 10.73 43.12 -18.73
N GLU A 482 10.69 42.61 -19.96
CA GLU A 482 9.99 41.34 -20.25
C GLU A 482 10.75 40.11 -19.74
N LEU A 483 12.10 40.06 -19.82
CA LEU A 483 12.85 38.91 -19.31
C LEU A 483 12.87 38.80 -17.78
N LYS A 484 12.67 39.89 -17.04
CA LYS A 484 12.66 39.87 -15.56
C LYS A 484 11.25 39.67 -14.96
N LYS A 485 10.18 39.84 -15.74
CA LYS A 485 8.81 39.58 -15.28
C LYS A 485 8.41 38.10 -15.36
N VAL A 486 9.09 37.32 -16.22
CA VAL A 486 8.85 35.87 -16.36
C VAL A 486 9.48 35.04 -15.23
N ILE A 487 10.48 35.58 -14.51
CA ILE A 487 11.23 34.83 -13.48
C ILE A 487 10.70 35.11 -12.06
N ALA A 488 9.88 36.14 -11.84
CA ALA A 488 9.42 36.56 -10.51
C ALA A 488 7.97 36.15 -10.15
N SER A 489 7.25 35.43 -11.03
CA SER A 489 5.89 34.95 -10.76
C SER A 489 5.84 33.52 -10.20
N ALA A 490 6.97 32.97 -9.78
CA ALA A 490 7.08 31.71 -9.07
C ALA A 490 7.65 31.99 -7.67
N GLU A 491 6.81 32.50 -6.75
CA GLU A 491 6.92 32.27 -5.29
C GLU A 491 5.81 33.02 -4.51
N ILE A 492 4.93 32.21 -3.91
CA ILE A 492 4.19 32.38 -2.64
C ILE A 492 2.79 33.07 -2.63
N GLU A 493 1.88 32.31 -2.02
CA GLU A 493 0.43 32.38 -1.82
C GLU A 493 -0.07 33.50 -0.86
N GLY A 494 -1.39 33.76 -0.88
CA GLY A 494 -2.11 34.12 0.36
C GLY A 494 -3.31 35.09 0.29
N ALA A 495 -4.49 34.58 -0.11
CA ALA A 495 -5.85 34.86 0.39
C ALA A 495 -6.48 36.29 0.42
N ILE A 496 -7.66 36.43 -0.23
CA ILE A 496 -9.02 36.75 0.32
C ILE A 496 -9.93 37.39 -0.78
N ILE A 497 -11.20 36.95 -0.78
CA ILE A 497 -12.31 37.09 -1.76
C ILE A 497 -13.13 38.38 -1.47
N PRO A 498 -13.83 39.05 -2.44
CA PRO A 498 -15.25 38.77 -2.78
C PRO A 498 -15.63 38.97 -4.27
N ASN A 499 -16.26 37.99 -4.92
CA ASN A 499 -17.70 37.84 -5.21
C ASN A 499 -18.34 38.84 -6.21
N SER A 500 -18.70 38.36 -7.41
CA SER A 500 -20.00 38.64 -8.06
C SER A 500 -20.26 37.58 -9.13
N GLN A 501 -21.54 37.21 -9.23
CA GLN A 501 -22.09 36.03 -9.89
C GLN A 501 -22.17 36.15 -11.41
N GLU A 502 -21.97 35.02 -12.09
CA GLU A 502 -22.88 34.55 -13.14
C GLU A 502 -22.80 33.02 -13.20
N GLN A 503 -23.97 32.38 -13.11
CA GLN A 503 -24.14 30.93 -13.18
C GLN A 503 -23.98 30.46 -14.62
N GLU A 504 -23.17 29.42 -14.85
CA GLU A 504 -23.55 28.35 -15.77
C GLU A 504 -22.75 27.05 -15.50
N ASN A 505 -23.50 25.96 -15.36
CA ASN A 505 -23.11 24.54 -15.34
C ASN A 505 -21.93 24.08 -14.46
N LYS A 506 -22.23 23.70 -13.21
CA LYS A 506 -21.37 22.76 -12.46
C LYS A 506 -21.75 21.32 -12.80
N GLU A 507 -20.84 20.62 -13.49
CA GLU A 507 -20.79 19.16 -13.57
C GLU A 507 -21.05 18.54 -12.18
N SER A 508 -21.86 17.47 -12.11
CA SER A 508 -22.11 16.76 -10.86
C SER A 508 -20.82 16.08 -10.36
N LEU A 509 -20.71 15.84 -9.06
CA LEU A 509 -19.56 15.14 -8.46
C LEU A 509 -19.30 13.77 -9.13
N VAL A 510 -20.35 13.13 -9.65
CA VAL A 510 -20.26 11.85 -10.39
C VAL A 510 -19.51 12.00 -11.72
N SER A 511 -19.69 13.11 -12.45
CA SER A 511 -18.91 13.43 -13.66
C SER A 511 -17.44 13.70 -13.37
N LYS A 512 -17.12 14.23 -12.18
CA LYS A 512 -15.74 14.45 -11.74
C LYS A 512 -15.03 13.13 -11.42
N TYR A 513 -15.71 12.18 -10.77
CA TYR A 513 -15.16 10.84 -10.48
C TYR A 513 -15.05 9.94 -11.73
N LYS A 514 -16.00 10.02 -12.67
CA LYS A 514 -15.89 9.30 -13.95
C LYS A 514 -14.70 9.78 -14.79
N LYS A 515 -14.35 11.07 -14.77
CA LYS A 515 -13.14 11.58 -15.45
C LYS A 515 -11.83 11.09 -14.81
N THR A 516 -11.82 10.81 -13.51
CA THR A 516 -10.61 10.36 -12.79
C THR A 516 -10.39 8.84 -12.85
N PHE A 517 -11.44 8.04 -13.05
CA PHE A 517 -11.38 6.58 -13.00
C PHE A 517 -11.95 5.86 -14.24
N ASN A 518 -12.10 6.55 -15.38
CA ASN A 518 -12.46 5.84 -16.61
C ASN A 518 -11.27 5.02 -17.13
N VAL A 519 -11.54 3.78 -17.53
CA VAL A 519 -10.56 2.78 -17.98
C VAL A 519 -9.93 3.15 -19.34
N GLU A 520 -10.30 4.28 -19.95
CA GLU A 520 -9.71 4.79 -21.20
C GLU A 520 -8.49 5.72 -20.99
N THR A 521 -8.15 6.11 -19.76
CA THR A 521 -6.93 6.91 -19.47
C THR A 521 -5.70 6.09 -19.09
N LEU A 522 -5.75 4.75 -19.15
CA LEU A 522 -4.56 3.89 -19.05
C LEU A 522 -4.05 3.36 -20.40
N THR A 523 -4.43 3.98 -21.51
CA THR A 523 -3.60 3.97 -22.74
C THR A 523 -3.14 5.37 -23.09
N LYS A 524 -2.13 5.83 -22.32
CA LYS A 524 -1.09 6.85 -22.54
C LYS A 524 -0.82 7.44 -21.14
N LYS A 525 0.13 6.95 -20.37
CA LYS A 525 1.49 6.50 -20.69
C LYS A 525 1.97 5.54 -19.62
#